data_AF-A0A955JVZ8-F1
#
_entry.id   AF-A0A955JVZ8-F1
#
_cell.length_a   1.000
_cell.length_b   1.000
_cell.length_c   1.000
_cell.angle_alpha   90.00
_cell.angle_beta   90.00
_cell.angle_gamma   90.00
#
_symmetry.space_group_name_H-M   'P 1'
#
loop_
_entity.id
_entity.type
_entity.pdbx_description
1 polymer ?
#
loop_
_entity_poly.entity_id
_entity_poly.type
_entity_poly.pdbx_seq_one_letter_code
_entity_poly.pdbx_strand_id
1 'polypeptide(L)'
;GSAGSYALTLTCSDTSNVEVGDFVIIDSASGGTNPEQAMGCHEVATVNTNTSIVVTSKNLGSLAPSGAVSSSGHVLKSIVNMGSNKLTVSGFGKIEDLVLTGSGTIVNGEDCVLQLSDIGIDGGGTAISLVRSKVSGNLVCSGATTSIKTVMCEGSLEGSVISGTSSAALIAQLSNLVLDNAVAVGCLNGFLADMGSSIHMQSGKSIGNISNGFYANNGSQGYLVLCKFQNNNVGVSANACSSLQVGLATISGNTTADASPTIGTVGNNESLITNTT
;
A
#
# COMPACT_ATOMS: atom_id res chain seq x y z
N GLY A 1 -12.78 16.51 -8.52
CA GLY A 1 -12.18 16.64 -7.17
C GLY A 1 -10.98 17.57 -7.21
N SER A 2 -10.41 17.88 -6.05
CA SER A 2 -9.08 18.49 -5.87
C SER A 2 -8.05 17.41 -5.48
N ALA A 3 -6.76 17.74 -5.41
CA ALA A 3 -5.75 16.81 -4.89
C ALA A 3 -6.13 16.31 -3.48
N GLY A 4 -5.95 15.01 -3.20
CA GLY A 4 -6.29 14.42 -1.90
C GLY A 4 -7.78 14.11 -1.67
N SER A 5 -8.68 14.52 -2.57
CA SER A 5 -10.11 14.26 -2.41
C SER A 5 -10.84 14.30 -3.76
N TYR A 6 -11.10 13.12 -4.32
CA TYR A 6 -11.96 12.94 -5.48
C TYR A 6 -13.00 11.86 -5.22
N ALA A 7 -14.20 12.11 -5.73
CA ALA A 7 -15.28 11.13 -5.74
C ALA A 7 -15.13 10.23 -6.97
N LEU A 8 -15.27 8.94 -6.77
CA LEU A 8 -15.34 7.93 -7.83
C LEU A 8 -16.80 7.49 -7.95
N THR A 9 -17.35 7.55 -9.16
CA THR A 9 -18.65 6.94 -9.45
C THR A 9 -18.41 5.57 -10.05
N LEU A 10 -18.89 4.54 -9.34
CA LEU A 10 -18.77 3.15 -9.75
C LEU A 10 -20.11 2.72 -10.36
N THR A 11 -20.08 2.28 -11.61
CA THR A 11 -21.25 1.65 -12.25
C THR A 11 -21.24 0.17 -11.90
N CYS A 12 -22.31 -0.28 -11.26
CA CYS A 12 -22.50 -1.65 -10.78
C CYS A 12 -23.63 -2.31 -11.56
N SER A 13 -23.58 -3.64 -11.72
CA SER A 13 -24.69 -4.40 -12.29
C SER A 13 -25.91 -4.47 -11.37
N ASP A 14 -25.68 -4.38 -10.06
CA ASP A 14 -26.69 -4.35 -9.01
C ASP A 14 -26.12 -3.65 -7.76
N THR A 15 -26.93 -2.81 -7.11
CA THR A 15 -26.59 -2.15 -5.83
C THR A 15 -27.65 -2.41 -4.76
N SER A 16 -28.55 -3.38 -4.96
CA SER A 16 -29.70 -3.66 -4.08
C SER A 16 -29.35 -3.89 -2.61
N ASN A 17 -28.12 -4.36 -2.34
CA ASN A 17 -27.61 -4.64 -0.99
C ASN A 17 -26.48 -3.70 -0.57
N VAL A 18 -26.28 -2.57 -1.23
CA VAL A 18 -25.24 -1.60 -0.86
C VAL A 18 -25.90 -0.39 -0.20
N GLU A 19 -25.40 -0.01 0.96
CA GLU A 19 -25.90 1.13 1.74
C GLU A 19 -24.83 2.21 1.91
N VAL A 20 -25.27 3.42 2.23
CA VAL A 20 -24.33 4.50 2.63
C VAL A 20 -23.66 4.10 3.94
N GLY A 21 -22.34 4.24 4.00
CA GLY A 21 -21.53 3.78 5.15
C GLY A 21 -20.99 2.36 5.02
N ASP A 22 -21.46 1.56 4.03
CA ASP A 22 -20.74 0.35 3.62
C ASP A 22 -19.37 0.74 3.04
N PHE A 23 -18.45 -0.22 2.97
CA PHE A 23 -17.14 -0.01 2.37
C PHE A 23 -16.94 -0.85 1.12
N VAL A 24 -16.25 -0.29 0.14
CA VAL A 24 -15.82 -0.98 -1.07
C VAL A 24 -14.30 -1.10 -1.03
N ILE A 25 -13.83 -2.34 -1.12
CA ILE A 25 -12.42 -2.64 -1.38
C ILE A 25 -12.24 -2.74 -2.89
N ILE A 26 -11.36 -1.93 -3.45
CA ILE A 26 -10.90 -2.04 -4.84
C ILE A 26 -9.43 -2.43 -4.79
N ASP A 27 -9.15 -3.70 -5.06
CA ASP A 27 -7.79 -4.27 -5.03
C ASP A 27 -7.12 -4.33 -6.41
N SER A 28 -7.89 -4.05 -7.46
CA SER A 28 -7.46 -4.19 -8.84
C SER A 28 -8.24 -3.23 -9.73
N ALA A 29 -7.50 -2.51 -10.56
CA ALA A 29 -8.05 -1.57 -11.52
C ALA A 29 -7.25 -1.61 -12.83
N SER A 30 -7.93 -1.42 -13.96
CA SER A 30 -7.35 -1.45 -15.30
C SER A 30 -8.08 -0.50 -16.25
N GLY A 31 -7.46 -0.21 -17.40
CA GLY A 31 -7.96 0.77 -18.36
C GLY A 31 -7.73 2.22 -17.93
N GLY A 32 -8.04 3.19 -18.80
CA GLY A 32 -7.72 4.60 -18.54
C GLY A 32 -6.22 4.87 -18.42
N THR A 33 -5.87 6.08 -17.96
CA THR A 33 -4.46 6.51 -17.86
C THR A 33 -3.84 6.24 -16.48
N ASN A 34 -4.62 6.33 -15.40
CA ASN A 34 -4.16 6.08 -14.03
C ASN A 34 -5.17 5.21 -13.25
N PRO A 35 -5.46 3.98 -13.71
CA PRO A 35 -6.49 3.15 -13.09
C PRO A 35 -6.19 2.84 -11.62
N GLU A 36 -4.92 2.66 -11.24
CA GLU A 36 -4.54 2.32 -9.87
C GLU A 36 -4.90 3.41 -8.86
N GLN A 37 -5.18 4.64 -9.32
CA GLN A 37 -5.71 5.72 -8.48
C GLN A 37 -7.16 5.46 -8.00
N ALA A 38 -7.83 4.44 -8.53
CA ALA A 38 -9.12 3.97 -8.04
C ALA A 38 -9.02 2.89 -6.96
N MET A 39 -7.82 2.36 -6.70
CA MET A 39 -7.61 1.26 -5.76
C MET A 39 -7.52 1.78 -4.31
N GLY A 40 -8.05 0.99 -3.37
CA GLY A 40 -8.09 1.33 -1.95
C GLY A 40 -9.34 0.81 -1.23
N CYS A 41 -9.47 1.18 0.03
CA CYS A 41 -10.66 0.96 0.84
C CYS A 41 -11.45 2.28 0.89
N HIS A 42 -12.70 2.26 0.42
CA HIS A 42 -13.49 3.47 0.23
C HIS A 42 -14.87 3.34 0.85
N GLU A 43 -15.24 4.33 1.66
CA GLU A 43 -16.60 4.44 2.19
C GLU A 43 -17.59 4.83 1.08
N VAL A 44 -18.74 4.15 1.05
CA VAL A 44 -19.86 4.48 0.19
C VAL A 44 -20.53 5.74 0.71
N ALA A 45 -20.34 6.84 -0.03
CA ALA A 45 -20.89 8.15 0.32
C ALA A 45 -22.32 8.32 -0.21
N THR A 46 -22.65 7.70 -1.34
CA THR A 46 -23.99 7.82 -1.92
C THR A 46 -24.35 6.59 -2.75
N VAL A 47 -25.62 6.20 -2.70
CA VAL A 47 -26.24 5.21 -3.59
C VAL A 47 -27.24 5.97 -4.46
N ASN A 48 -26.86 6.26 -5.71
CA ASN A 48 -27.62 7.18 -6.57
C ASN A 48 -28.79 6.49 -7.31
N THR A 49 -28.64 5.21 -7.66
CA THR A 49 -29.63 4.37 -8.36
C THR A 49 -29.33 2.89 -8.09
N ASN A 50 -30.17 1.95 -8.56
CA ASN A 50 -29.93 0.49 -8.50
C ASN A 50 -28.64 0.00 -9.21
N THR A 51 -27.88 0.89 -9.86
CA THR A 51 -26.72 0.52 -10.69
C THR A 51 -25.51 1.43 -10.46
N SER A 52 -25.52 2.30 -9.45
CA SER A 52 -24.40 3.21 -9.23
C SER A 52 -24.21 3.63 -7.78
N ILE A 53 -22.97 3.55 -7.32
CA ILE A 53 -22.53 4.09 -6.03
C ILE A 53 -21.45 5.15 -6.23
N VAL A 54 -21.33 6.05 -5.27
CA VAL A 54 -20.27 7.06 -5.20
C VAL A 54 -19.43 6.79 -3.97
N VAL A 55 -18.12 6.66 -4.16
CA VAL A 55 -17.16 6.45 -3.09
C VAL A 55 -16.13 7.57 -3.06
N THR A 56 -15.56 7.84 -1.89
CA THR A 56 -14.53 8.87 -1.75
C THR A 56 -13.14 8.24 -1.82
N SER A 57 -12.29 8.69 -2.74
CA SER A 57 -10.88 8.31 -2.78
C SER A 57 -10.04 9.25 -1.93
N LYS A 58 -9.08 8.65 -1.20
CA LYS A 58 -8.18 9.35 -0.26
C LYS A 58 -6.74 9.41 -0.76
N ASN A 59 -6.49 9.20 -2.05
CA ASN A 59 -5.13 9.25 -2.57
C ASN A 59 -4.57 10.66 -2.45
N LEU A 60 -3.42 10.81 -1.78
CA LEU A 60 -2.76 12.10 -1.59
C LEU A 60 -2.09 12.60 -2.88
N GLY A 61 -1.92 11.72 -3.87
CA GLY A 61 -1.44 12.09 -5.19
C GLY A 61 -2.42 13.03 -5.90
N SER A 62 -1.90 14.02 -6.63
CA SER A 62 -2.71 14.98 -7.39
C SER A 62 -3.28 14.43 -8.72
N LEU A 63 -3.11 13.13 -8.98
CA LEU A 63 -3.49 12.51 -10.25
C LEU A 63 -4.78 11.70 -10.08
N ALA A 64 -5.86 12.18 -10.68
CA ALA A 64 -7.09 11.40 -10.80
C ALA A 64 -6.94 10.36 -11.94
N PRO A 65 -7.69 9.24 -11.87
CA PRO A 65 -7.89 8.42 -13.06
C PRO A 65 -8.52 9.26 -14.17
N SER A 66 -7.90 9.30 -15.35
CA SER A 66 -8.52 9.88 -16.55
C SER A 66 -9.04 8.78 -17.48
N GLY A 67 -10.29 8.93 -17.91
CA GLY A 67 -10.99 7.96 -18.76
C GLY A 67 -11.79 6.92 -17.97
N ALA A 68 -12.40 5.98 -18.70
CA ALA A 68 -13.12 4.87 -18.10
C ALA A 68 -12.13 3.85 -17.51
N VAL A 69 -12.30 3.55 -16.22
CA VAL A 69 -11.55 2.53 -15.49
C VAL A 69 -12.48 1.35 -15.25
N SER A 70 -11.96 0.14 -15.43
CA SER A 70 -12.63 -1.10 -15.06
C SER A 70 -11.94 -1.70 -13.83
N SER A 71 -12.72 -2.04 -12.83
CA SER A 71 -12.24 -2.60 -11.57
C SER A 71 -13.14 -3.72 -11.08
N SER A 72 -12.56 -4.66 -10.34
CA SER A 72 -13.29 -5.54 -9.42
C SER A 72 -13.15 -5.00 -8.01
N GLY A 73 -14.20 -5.17 -7.22
CA GLY A 73 -14.18 -4.78 -5.83
C GLY A 73 -15.23 -5.51 -5.01
N HIS A 74 -14.98 -5.60 -3.72
CA HIS A 74 -15.82 -6.30 -2.77
C HIS A 74 -16.46 -5.30 -1.82
N VAL A 75 -17.76 -5.45 -1.57
CA VAL A 75 -18.47 -4.65 -0.57
C VAL A 75 -18.38 -5.36 0.78
N LEU A 76 -17.81 -4.69 1.77
CA LEU A 76 -17.74 -5.16 3.15
C LEU A 76 -18.75 -4.41 4.01
N LYS A 77 -19.55 -5.19 4.75
CA LYS A 77 -20.58 -4.71 5.69
C LYS A 77 -20.14 -4.79 7.14
N SER A 78 -19.18 -5.67 7.44
CA SER A 78 -18.63 -5.84 8.80
C SER A 78 -17.64 -4.73 9.08
N ILE A 79 -18.07 -3.73 9.85
CA ILE A 79 -17.27 -2.54 10.18
C ILE A 79 -17.08 -2.46 11.68
N VAL A 80 -15.81 -2.35 12.12
CA VAL A 80 -15.45 -2.09 13.50
C VAL A 80 -14.77 -0.74 13.58
N ASN A 81 -15.47 0.23 14.20
CA ASN A 81 -14.91 1.55 14.47
C ASN A 81 -14.17 1.55 15.81
N MET A 82 -12.85 1.68 15.74
CA MET A 82 -11.97 1.60 16.90
C MET A 82 -11.79 2.97 17.59
N GLY A 83 -12.20 4.08 16.98
CA GLY A 83 -11.98 5.42 17.54
C GLY A 83 -10.49 5.72 17.74
N SER A 84 -10.03 5.74 18.99
CA SER A 84 -8.60 5.80 19.37
C SER A 84 -8.07 4.50 20.02
N ASN A 85 -8.94 3.49 20.14
CA ASN A 85 -8.62 2.20 20.72
C ASN A 85 -7.82 1.34 19.73
N LYS A 86 -7.12 0.34 20.27
CA LYS A 86 -6.27 -0.58 19.51
C LYS A 86 -6.81 -1.99 19.64
N LEU A 87 -6.85 -2.73 18.53
CA LEU A 87 -7.03 -4.18 18.55
C LEU A 87 -5.66 -4.79 18.85
N THR A 88 -5.49 -5.32 20.06
CA THR A 88 -4.26 -6.03 20.43
C THR A 88 -4.39 -7.50 20.10
N VAL A 89 -3.50 -8.00 19.25
CA VAL A 89 -3.40 -9.42 18.90
C VAL A 89 -2.20 -10.03 19.63
N SER A 90 -2.44 -11.07 20.41
CA SER A 90 -1.41 -11.85 21.10
C SER A 90 -1.51 -13.32 20.69
N GLY A 91 -0.37 -13.99 20.51
CA GLY A 91 -0.34 -15.40 20.08
C GLY A 91 -0.72 -15.55 18.61
N PHE A 92 -1.90 -16.10 18.30
CA PHE A 92 -2.36 -16.29 16.92
C PHE A 92 -3.67 -15.55 16.69
N GLY A 93 -3.74 -14.76 15.62
CA GLY A 93 -4.96 -14.09 15.18
C GLY A 93 -5.15 -14.23 13.68
N LYS A 94 -6.37 -14.56 13.26
CA LYS A 94 -6.84 -14.37 11.88
C LYS A 94 -7.89 -13.26 11.91
N ILE A 95 -7.71 -12.24 11.07
CA ILE A 95 -8.72 -11.23 10.79
C ILE A 95 -9.13 -11.44 9.35
N GLU A 96 -10.43 -11.59 9.10
CA GLU A 96 -10.99 -11.83 7.77
C GLU A 96 -12.28 -11.02 7.56
N ASP A 97 -12.52 -10.56 6.33
CA ASP A 97 -13.76 -9.91 5.87
C ASP A 97 -14.21 -8.73 6.75
N LEU A 98 -13.25 -7.90 7.17
CA LEU A 98 -13.49 -6.86 8.15
C LEU A 98 -12.91 -5.52 7.71
N VAL A 99 -13.70 -4.46 7.89
CA VAL A 99 -13.21 -3.09 7.81
C VAL A 99 -12.95 -2.55 9.20
N LEU A 100 -11.74 -2.08 9.42
CA LEU A 100 -11.35 -1.37 10.63
C LEU A 100 -11.24 0.12 10.34
N THR A 101 -11.99 0.93 11.08
CA THR A 101 -11.93 2.39 10.97
C THR A 101 -11.46 3.04 12.25
N GLY A 102 -10.88 4.24 12.15
CA GLY A 102 -10.48 5.01 13.33
C GLY A 102 -9.22 5.84 13.14
N SER A 103 -8.56 6.14 14.25
CA SER A 103 -7.34 6.95 14.32
C SER A 103 -6.32 6.31 15.26
N GLY A 104 -5.04 6.63 15.06
CA GLY A 104 -3.96 6.10 15.90
C GLY A 104 -3.47 4.74 15.40
N THR A 105 -3.16 3.83 16.31
CA THR A 105 -2.77 2.46 15.92
C THR A 105 -3.99 1.55 15.92
N ILE A 106 -4.41 1.04 14.76
CA ILE A 106 -5.66 0.26 14.69
C ILE A 106 -5.42 -1.19 15.14
N VAL A 107 -4.43 -1.87 14.55
CA VAL A 107 -4.02 -3.22 14.95
C VAL A 107 -2.61 -3.15 15.54
N ASN A 108 -2.44 -3.69 16.74
CA ASN A 108 -1.14 -3.82 17.40
C ASN A 108 -0.87 -5.29 17.75
N GLY A 109 0.24 -5.83 17.27
CA GLY A 109 0.66 -7.20 17.56
C GLY A 109 2.07 -7.24 18.10
N GLU A 110 2.28 -8.00 19.16
CA GLU A 110 3.61 -8.28 19.71
C GLU A 110 3.71 -9.78 19.99
N ASP A 111 4.83 -10.39 19.55
CA ASP A 111 5.08 -11.82 19.70
C ASP A 111 3.91 -12.68 19.18
N CYS A 112 3.40 -12.34 17.99
CA CYS A 112 2.18 -12.94 17.45
C CYS A 112 2.33 -13.45 16.00
N VAL A 113 1.34 -14.20 15.53
CA VAL A 113 1.12 -14.57 14.13
C VAL A 113 -0.21 -13.94 13.72
N LEU A 114 -0.16 -13.00 12.78
CA LEU A 114 -1.32 -12.30 12.27
C LEU A 114 -1.58 -12.72 10.82
N GLN A 115 -2.71 -13.37 10.57
CA GLN A 115 -3.21 -13.66 9.23
C GLN A 115 -4.30 -12.65 8.87
N LEU A 116 -4.18 -12.07 7.69
CA LEU A 116 -5.12 -11.09 7.14
C LEU A 116 -5.76 -11.70 5.89
N SER A 117 -7.07 -11.62 5.77
CA SER A 117 -7.77 -11.95 4.53
C SER A 117 -8.83 -10.89 4.28
N ASP A 118 -8.73 -10.16 3.17
CA ASP A 118 -9.75 -9.19 2.76
C ASP A 118 -10.06 -8.14 3.83
N ILE A 119 -8.98 -7.57 4.38
CA ILE A 119 -9.04 -6.55 5.41
C ILE A 119 -9.00 -5.17 4.79
N GLY A 120 -10.07 -4.41 5.01
CA GLY A 120 -10.13 -2.99 4.74
C GLY A 120 -9.67 -2.19 5.95
N ILE A 121 -8.79 -1.21 5.77
CA ILE A 121 -8.51 -0.23 6.82
C ILE A 121 -8.71 1.17 6.26
N ASP A 122 -9.60 1.91 6.88
CA ASP A 122 -9.83 3.31 6.59
C ASP A 122 -9.69 4.17 7.84
N GLY A 123 -8.53 4.79 8.02
CA GLY A 123 -8.26 5.51 9.26
C GLY A 123 -6.91 6.21 9.32
N GLY A 124 -6.76 7.19 10.22
CA GLY A 124 -5.52 7.96 10.39
C GLY A 124 -4.52 7.29 11.34
N GLY A 125 -3.23 7.64 11.28
CA GLY A 125 -2.20 7.08 12.16
C GLY A 125 -1.52 5.83 11.59
N THR A 126 -1.20 4.83 12.40
CA THR A 126 -0.57 3.57 11.96
C THR A 126 -1.61 2.46 11.85
N ALA A 127 -1.97 2.00 10.65
CA ALA A 127 -3.03 1.00 10.53
C ALA A 127 -2.66 -0.34 11.21
N ILE A 128 -1.48 -0.88 10.91
CA ILE A 128 -0.98 -2.11 11.55
C ILE A 128 0.44 -1.88 12.07
N SER A 129 0.68 -2.20 13.34
CA SER A 129 1.99 -2.17 13.99
C SER A 129 2.30 -3.54 14.56
N LEU A 130 3.39 -4.16 14.10
CA LEU A 130 3.83 -5.48 14.53
C LEU A 130 5.27 -5.46 15.06
N VAL A 131 5.50 -6.19 16.14
CA VAL A 131 6.82 -6.33 16.77
C VAL A 131 7.09 -7.80 17.08
N ARG A 132 8.20 -8.35 16.58
CA ARG A 132 8.59 -9.76 16.77
C ARG A 132 7.49 -10.74 16.36
N SER A 133 6.80 -10.43 15.27
CA SER A 133 5.61 -11.15 14.83
C SER A 133 5.76 -11.73 13.42
N LYS A 134 4.89 -12.67 13.07
CA LYS A 134 4.67 -13.11 11.70
C LYS A 134 3.43 -12.47 11.12
N VAL A 135 3.47 -12.08 9.84
CA VAL A 135 2.29 -11.56 9.13
C VAL A 135 2.10 -12.27 7.80
N SER A 136 0.86 -12.60 7.44
CA SER A 136 0.56 -13.15 6.11
C SER A 136 -0.79 -12.71 5.57
N GLY A 137 -0.89 -12.55 4.25
CA GLY A 137 -2.14 -12.36 3.51
C GLY A 137 -2.27 -10.98 2.86
N ASN A 138 -3.49 -10.48 2.68
CA ASN A 138 -3.76 -9.22 2.00
C ASN A 138 -4.30 -8.13 2.95
N LEU A 139 -3.86 -6.90 2.71
CA LEU A 139 -4.39 -5.70 3.35
C LEU A 139 -4.75 -4.68 2.27
N VAL A 140 -5.95 -4.11 2.36
CA VAL A 140 -6.33 -2.92 1.61
C VAL A 140 -6.50 -1.74 2.54
N CYS A 141 -5.56 -0.80 2.51
CA CYS A 141 -5.51 0.33 3.43
C CYS A 141 -5.61 1.68 2.68
N SER A 142 -6.37 2.61 3.28
CA SER A 142 -6.57 3.96 2.78
C SER A 142 -6.47 4.98 3.92
N GLY A 143 -5.82 6.12 3.66
CA GLY A 143 -5.85 7.29 4.55
C GLY A 143 -4.99 7.21 5.84
N ALA A 144 -4.24 6.13 6.05
CA ALA A 144 -3.34 5.98 7.20
C ALA A 144 -2.10 6.88 7.09
N THR A 145 -1.54 7.35 8.20
CA THR A 145 -0.20 7.97 8.18
C THR A 145 0.84 6.95 7.74
N THR A 146 0.79 5.76 8.34
CA THR A 146 1.60 4.59 7.96
C THR A 146 0.68 3.38 7.88
N SER A 147 0.63 2.65 6.77
CA SER A 147 -0.30 1.51 6.72
C SER A 147 0.22 0.30 7.48
N ILE A 148 1.46 -0.10 7.23
CA ILE A 148 2.07 -1.22 7.96
C ILE A 148 3.44 -0.81 8.48
N LYS A 149 3.66 -1.00 9.78
CA LYS A 149 4.97 -0.95 10.41
C LYS A 149 5.30 -2.30 11.02
N THR A 150 6.47 -2.82 10.69
CA THR A 150 7.00 -4.07 11.24
C THR A 150 8.37 -3.85 11.87
N VAL A 151 8.62 -4.49 13.01
CA VAL A 151 9.90 -4.48 13.71
C VAL A 151 10.27 -5.90 14.11
N MET A 152 11.40 -6.42 13.62
CA MET A 152 11.81 -7.82 13.85
C MET A 152 10.75 -8.85 13.42
N CYS A 153 10.03 -8.57 12.33
CA CYS A 153 8.99 -9.46 11.83
C CYS A 153 9.46 -10.29 10.64
N GLU A 154 8.71 -11.35 10.36
CA GLU A 154 8.78 -12.08 9.10
C GLU A 154 7.39 -12.22 8.48
N GLY A 155 7.28 -12.40 7.17
CA GLY A 155 5.96 -12.54 6.58
C GLY A 155 5.87 -12.41 5.08
N SER A 156 4.64 -12.57 4.58
CA SER A 156 4.31 -12.40 3.17
C SER A 156 3.03 -11.59 3.02
N LEU A 157 3.09 -10.45 2.34
CA LEU A 157 1.90 -9.67 2.01
C LEU A 157 1.62 -9.81 0.51
N GLU A 158 0.55 -10.51 0.18
CA GLU A 158 0.13 -10.77 -1.19
C GLU A 158 -1.05 -9.86 -1.56
N GLY A 159 -1.03 -9.26 -2.75
CA GLY A 159 -2.14 -8.44 -3.26
C GLY A 159 -2.49 -7.23 -2.37
N SER A 160 -1.58 -6.81 -1.48
CA SER A 160 -1.86 -5.72 -0.54
C SER A 160 -1.86 -4.38 -1.26
N VAL A 161 -2.93 -3.62 -1.09
CA VAL A 161 -3.12 -2.31 -1.71
C VAL A 161 -3.11 -1.25 -0.64
N ILE A 162 -2.20 -0.30 -0.78
CA ILE A 162 -2.00 0.74 0.21
C ILE A 162 -2.08 2.08 -0.50
N SER A 163 -2.96 2.95 0.01
CA SER A 163 -3.33 4.17 -0.67
C SER A 163 -3.40 5.36 0.27
N GLY A 164 -3.02 6.54 -0.24
CA GLY A 164 -3.31 7.79 0.44
C GLY A 164 -2.58 8.01 1.76
N THR A 165 -1.36 7.46 1.92
CA THR A 165 -0.65 7.55 3.20
C THR A 165 0.24 8.77 3.33
N SER A 166 0.18 9.49 4.45
CA SER A 166 0.97 10.72 4.62
C SER A 166 2.44 10.50 5.01
N SER A 167 2.85 9.28 5.36
CA SER A 167 4.25 8.93 5.66
C SER A 167 4.77 7.80 4.78
N ALA A 168 4.29 6.57 4.96
CA ALA A 168 4.78 5.41 4.20
C ALA A 168 3.70 4.33 4.04
N ALA A 169 3.66 3.65 2.90
CA ALA A 169 2.80 2.48 2.75
C ALA A 169 3.25 1.37 3.70
N LEU A 170 4.54 1.04 3.66
CA LEU A 170 5.13 0.00 4.51
C LEU A 170 6.50 0.44 5.04
N ILE A 171 6.73 0.19 6.33
CA ILE A 171 8.03 0.33 6.99
C ILE A 171 8.42 -1.02 7.59
N ALA A 172 9.54 -1.58 7.13
CA ALA A 172 10.16 -2.77 7.68
C ALA A 172 11.45 -2.39 8.43
N GLN A 173 11.54 -2.71 9.71
CA GLN A 173 12.75 -2.51 10.52
C GLN A 173 13.22 -3.85 11.07
N LEU A 174 14.49 -4.21 10.84
CA LEU A 174 15.04 -5.50 11.28
C LEU A 174 14.17 -6.72 10.85
N SER A 175 13.37 -6.57 9.79
CA SER A 175 12.32 -7.52 9.39
C SER A 175 12.67 -8.17 8.05
N ASN A 176 12.11 -9.35 7.77
CA ASN A 176 12.25 -10.03 6.49
C ASN A 176 10.87 -10.27 5.87
N LEU A 177 10.50 -9.48 4.87
CA LEU A 177 9.18 -9.52 4.27
C LEU A 177 9.23 -9.90 2.79
N VAL A 178 8.28 -10.72 2.38
CA VAL A 178 7.95 -10.95 0.98
C VAL A 178 6.71 -10.12 0.64
N LEU A 179 6.75 -9.39 -0.46
CA LEU A 179 5.63 -8.61 -0.98
C LEU A 179 5.34 -9.11 -2.39
N ASP A 180 4.20 -9.74 -2.61
CA ASP A 180 3.79 -10.17 -3.95
C ASP A 180 2.58 -9.35 -4.41
N ASN A 181 2.64 -8.77 -5.60
CA ASN A 181 1.62 -7.88 -6.13
C ASN A 181 1.22 -6.73 -5.19
N ALA A 182 2.11 -6.30 -4.29
CA ALA A 182 1.83 -5.19 -3.38
C ALA A 182 1.82 -3.86 -4.13
N VAL A 183 0.82 -3.02 -3.90
CA VAL A 183 0.62 -1.74 -4.59
C VAL A 183 0.62 -0.61 -3.57
N ALA A 184 1.47 0.41 -3.77
CA ALA A 184 1.43 1.67 -3.03
C ALA A 184 1.01 2.81 -3.97
N VAL A 185 -0.09 3.51 -3.67
CA VAL A 185 -0.65 4.57 -4.52
C VAL A 185 -0.83 5.87 -3.76
N GLY A 186 -0.22 6.95 -4.26
CA GLY A 186 -0.42 8.28 -3.67
C GLY A 186 -0.01 8.35 -2.19
N CYS A 187 1.05 7.63 -1.83
CA CYS A 187 1.69 7.64 -0.51
C CYS A 187 2.83 8.69 -0.49
N LEU A 188 3.24 9.20 0.67
CA LEU A 188 4.45 10.03 0.73
C LEU A 188 5.72 9.19 0.49
N ASN A 189 5.78 7.97 1.02
CA ASN A 189 6.79 6.96 0.68
C ASN A 189 6.06 5.65 0.35
N GLY A 190 6.55 4.89 -0.62
CA GLY A 190 5.99 3.59 -0.97
C GLY A 190 6.45 2.56 0.07
N PHE A 191 7.52 1.84 -0.25
CA PHE A 191 8.01 0.76 0.59
C PHE A 191 9.39 1.10 1.16
N LEU A 192 9.54 1.00 2.48
CA LEU A 192 10.77 1.32 3.20
C LEU A 192 11.32 0.07 3.88
N ALA A 193 12.53 -0.35 3.48
CA ALA A 193 13.38 -1.27 4.23
C ALA A 193 14.41 -0.45 5.02
N ASP A 194 14.35 -0.51 6.34
CA ASP A 194 15.25 0.21 7.25
C ASP A 194 15.88 -0.74 8.30
N MET A 195 16.97 -0.29 8.93
CA MET A 195 17.68 -0.96 10.02
C MET A 195 17.94 -2.45 9.76
N GLY A 196 18.67 -2.79 8.70
CA GLY A 196 19.07 -4.17 8.40
C GLY A 196 17.91 -5.10 8.00
N SER A 197 16.75 -4.57 7.65
CA SER A 197 15.64 -5.34 7.09
C SER A 197 15.91 -5.80 5.65
N SER A 198 15.20 -6.84 5.24
CA SER A 198 15.13 -7.32 3.87
C SER A 198 13.70 -7.29 3.38
N ILE A 199 13.46 -6.70 2.21
CA ILE A 199 12.19 -6.79 1.50
C ILE A 199 12.42 -7.46 0.15
N HIS A 200 11.73 -8.56 -0.10
CA HIS A 200 11.66 -9.20 -1.41
C HIS A 200 10.31 -8.89 -2.05
N MET A 201 10.32 -8.09 -3.10
CA MET A 201 9.14 -7.68 -3.82
C MET A 201 9.06 -8.38 -5.19
N GLN A 202 7.95 -9.06 -5.43
CA GLN A 202 7.60 -9.69 -6.69
C GLN A 202 6.37 -8.96 -7.26
N SER A 203 6.48 -8.47 -8.48
CA SER A 203 5.37 -7.80 -9.20
C SER A 203 4.76 -6.59 -8.46
N GLY A 204 5.49 -5.98 -7.52
CA GLY A 204 5.00 -4.86 -6.74
C GLY A 204 4.99 -3.54 -7.51
N LYS A 205 4.12 -2.62 -7.12
CA LYS A 205 3.92 -1.33 -7.79
C LYS A 205 3.98 -0.18 -6.81
N SER A 206 4.65 0.90 -7.18
CA SER A 206 4.58 2.18 -6.48
C SER A 206 4.29 3.29 -7.48
N ILE A 207 3.10 3.91 -7.35
CA ILE A 207 2.54 4.79 -8.37
C ILE A 207 2.06 6.10 -7.77
N GLY A 208 2.46 7.20 -8.42
CA GLY A 208 2.04 8.57 -8.09
C GLY A 208 3.18 9.36 -7.45
N ASN A 209 2.92 10.62 -7.09
CA ASN A 209 3.90 11.58 -6.55
C ASN A 209 4.44 11.19 -5.14
N ILE A 210 4.99 9.99 -5.03
CA ILE A 210 5.60 9.42 -3.83
C ILE A 210 7.05 9.91 -3.78
N SER A 211 7.54 10.36 -2.63
CA SER A 211 8.94 10.79 -2.47
C SER A 211 9.92 9.69 -2.88
N ASN A 212 9.70 8.47 -2.39
CA ASN A 212 10.47 7.29 -2.78
C ASN A 212 9.52 6.11 -3.02
N GLY A 213 9.56 5.50 -4.21
CA GLY A 213 8.75 4.32 -4.52
C GLY A 213 9.21 3.09 -3.71
N PHE A 214 10.51 2.79 -3.73
CA PHE A 214 11.17 1.88 -2.81
C PHE A 214 12.43 2.53 -2.23
N TYR A 215 12.67 2.39 -0.93
CA TYR A 215 13.87 2.90 -0.27
C TYR A 215 14.47 1.86 0.69
N ALA A 216 15.75 1.52 0.50
CA ALA A 216 16.54 0.73 1.43
C ALA A 216 17.53 1.61 2.21
N ASN A 217 17.56 1.50 3.54
CA ASN A 217 18.41 2.33 4.38
C ASN A 217 19.06 1.55 5.54
N ASN A 218 20.18 2.04 6.06
CA ASN A 218 20.85 1.53 7.26
C ASN A 218 21.13 0.01 7.22
N GLY A 219 21.86 -0.45 6.20
CA GLY A 219 22.25 -1.85 6.04
C GLY A 219 21.13 -2.76 5.54
N SER A 220 20.03 -2.19 5.04
CA SER A 220 18.88 -2.95 4.53
C SER A 220 19.09 -3.45 3.11
N GLN A 221 18.23 -4.39 2.71
CA GLN A 221 18.28 -5.05 1.41
C GLN A 221 16.91 -4.98 0.72
N GLY A 222 16.92 -4.70 -0.58
CA GLY A 222 15.75 -4.78 -1.44
C GLY A 222 15.98 -5.71 -2.62
N TYR A 223 15.12 -6.70 -2.79
CA TYR A 223 15.12 -7.60 -3.94
C TYR A 223 13.84 -7.34 -4.75
N LEU A 224 13.94 -6.69 -5.90
CA LEU A 224 12.80 -6.18 -6.65
C LEU A 224 12.74 -6.89 -8.01
N VAL A 225 11.70 -7.68 -8.26
CA VAL A 225 11.54 -8.44 -9.49
C VAL A 225 10.17 -8.16 -10.12
N LEU A 226 10.13 -7.83 -11.41
CA LEU A 226 8.90 -7.51 -12.15
C LEU A 226 8.11 -6.31 -11.58
N CYS A 227 8.78 -5.42 -10.85
CA CYS A 227 8.13 -4.29 -10.18
C CYS A 227 7.92 -3.09 -11.11
N LYS A 228 6.98 -2.21 -10.75
CA LYS A 228 6.67 -0.96 -11.49
C LYS A 228 6.75 0.26 -10.57
N PHE A 229 7.69 1.16 -10.79
CA PHE A 229 7.86 2.40 -10.02
C PHE A 229 7.63 3.62 -10.92
N GLN A 230 6.45 4.24 -10.82
CA GLN A 230 6.01 5.27 -11.75
C GLN A 230 5.57 6.57 -11.11
N ASN A 231 5.93 7.68 -11.75
CA ASN A 231 5.50 9.03 -11.38
C ASN A 231 5.87 9.44 -9.95
N ASN A 232 6.87 8.78 -9.35
CA ASN A 232 7.42 9.11 -8.03
C ASN A 232 8.44 10.24 -8.16
N ASN A 233 8.86 10.83 -7.05
CA ASN A 233 10.03 11.71 -7.05
C ASN A 233 11.30 10.90 -7.29
N VAL A 234 11.47 9.82 -6.52
CA VAL A 234 12.53 8.83 -6.72
C VAL A 234 11.88 7.45 -6.88
N GLY A 235 12.21 6.73 -7.95
CA GLY A 235 11.64 5.39 -8.20
C GLY A 235 12.12 4.38 -7.15
N VAL A 236 13.43 4.13 -7.12
CA VAL A 236 14.08 3.23 -6.16
C VAL A 236 15.39 3.85 -5.66
N SER A 237 15.71 3.71 -4.37
CA SER A 237 16.92 4.27 -3.77
C SER A 237 17.49 3.41 -2.63
N ALA A 238 18.80 3.52 -2.40
CA ALA A 238 19.53 2.81 -1.34
C ALA A 238 20.54 3.75 -0.66
N ASN A 239 20.68 3.69 0.67
CA ASN A 239 21.61 4.50 1.43
C ASN A 239 22.20 3.76 2.65
N ALA A 240 23.30 4.27 3.20
CA ALA A 240 23.93 3.82 4.44
C ALA A 240 24.22 2.31 4.46
N CYS A 241 25.08 1.87 3.54
CA CYS A 241 25.51 0.48 3.37
C CYS A 241 24.39 -0.50 3.02
N SER A 242 23.31 -0.02 2.40
CA SER A 242 22.22 -0.86 1.92
C SER A 242 22.49 -1.39 0.51
N SER A 243 21.77 -2.44 0.12
CA SER A 243 21.86 -3.02 -1.23
C SER A 243 20.49 -3.11 -1.90
N LEU A 244 20.50 -2.99 -3.23
CA LEU A 244 19.34 -3.25 -4.07
C LEU A 244 19.73 -4.22 -5.19
N GLN A 245 18.91 -5.24 -5.37
CA GLN A 245 18.92 -6.08 -6.56
C GLN A 245 17.61 -5.85 -7.30
N VAL A 246 17.69 -5.36 -8.54
CA VAL A 246 16.51 -4.99 -9.34
C VAL A 246 16.55 -5.75 -10.66
N GLY A 247 15.56 -6.61 -10.90
CA GLY A 247 15.43 -7.42 -12.11
C GLY A 247 14.09 -7.20 -12.81
N LEU A 248 14.10 -6.94 -14.12
CA LEU A 248 12.89 -6.81 -14.95
C LEU A 248 11.88 -5.77 -14.42
N ALA A 249 12.34 -4.70 -13.79
CA ALA A 249 11.47 -3.65 -13.26
C ALA A 249 11.30 -2.50 -14.27
N THR A 250 10.09 -1.93 -14.30
CA THR A 250 9.79 -0.71 -15.06
C THR A 250 9.88 0.50 -14.13
N ILE A 251 10.79 1.43 -14.42
CA ILE A 251 10.96 2.68 -13.68
C ILE A 251 10.76 3.81 -14.68
N SER A 252 9.68 4.59 -14.56
CA SER A 252 9.35 5.63 -15.56
C SER A 252 8.61 6.83 -14.99
N GLY A 253 8.87 8.01 -15.56
CA GLY A 253 8.13 9.24 -15.25
C GLY A 253 8.49 9.83 -13.89
N ASN A 254 9.63 9.47 -13.29
CA ASN A 254 10.01 9.94 -11.96
C ASN A 254 10.72 11.31 -12.03
N THR A 255 10.45 12.24 -11.11
CA THR A 255 10.86 13.67 -11.27
C THR A 255 12.35 13.93 -11.02
N THR A 256 12.95 13.30 -10.02
CA THR A 256 14.41 13.29 -9.85
C THR A 256 15.01 12.10 -10.60
N ALA A 257 15.09 12.32 -11.92
CA ALA A 257 15.74 11.53 -12.96
C ALA A 257 15.22 10.11 -13.19
N ASP A 258 14.84 9.82 -14.44
CA ASP A 258 14.75 8.50 -15.07
C ASP A 258 16.11 7.74 -15.11
N ALA A 259 17.02 8.02 -14.17
CA ALA A 259 18.20 7.22 -13.89
C ALA A 259 17.86 6.26 -12.75
N SER A 260 17.54 5.03 -13.14
CA SER A 260 17.71 3.81 -12.34
C SER A 260 18.79 3.96 -11.26
N PRO A 261 18.55 3.45 -10.04
CA PRO A 261 18.74 4.09 -8.73
C PRO A 261 19.82 5.16 -8.63
N THR A 262 19.58 6.19 -7.81
CA THR A 262 20.65 7.08 -7.31
C THR A 262 21.61 6.27 -6.42
N ILE A 263 22.46 5.44 -7.02
CA ILE A 263 23.58 4.72 -6.38
C ILE A 263 24.71 5.73 -6.27
N GLY A 264 24.65 6.60 -5.27
CA GLY A 264 25.41 7.86 -5.34
C GLY A 264 25.91 8.50 -4.05
N THR A 265 25.85 7.85 -2.89
CA THR A 265 26.53 8.36 -1.68
C THR A 265 27.18 7.22 -0.90
N VAL A 266 28.51 7.13 -1.01
CA VAL A 266 29.49 6.43 -0.13
C VAL A 266 28.94 5.23 0.67
N GLY A 267 29.22 4.00 0.21
CA GLY A 267 29.07 2.77 1.03
C GLY A 267 28.24 1.62 0.44
N ASN A 268 27.72 1.71 -0.78
CA ASN A 268 26.92 0.63 -1.38
C ASN A 268 27.82 -0.52 -1.85
N ASN A 269 27.64 -1.72 -1.28
CA ASN A 269 28.56 -2.84 -1.48
C ASN A 269 28.26 -3.74 -2.67
N GLU A 270 27.08 -3.69 -3.30
CA GLU A 270 26.76 -4.43 -4.52
C GLU A 270 25.35 -3.99 -4.98
N SER A 271 25.19 -3.61 -6.24
CA SER A 271 23.87 -3.42 -6.84
C SER A 271 23.93 -3.91 -8.28
N LEU A 272 23.38 -5.11 -8.50
CA LEU A 272 23.23 -5.69 -9.83
C LEU A 272 21.84 -5.30 -10.35
N ILE A 273 21.80 -4.38 -11.30
CA ILE A 273 20.60 -4.08 -12.07
C ILE A 273 20.65 -4.94 -13.34
N THR A 274 19.86 -5.99 -13.41
CA THR A 274 19.77 -6.88 -14.57
C THR A 274 18.48 -6.58 -15.33
N ASN A 275 18.60 -5.82 -16.43
CA ASN A 275 17.56 -5.41 -17.37
C ASN A 275 16.50 -4.44 -16.81
N THR A 276 16.72 -3.14 -17.08
CA THR A 276 15.66 -2.12 -17.15
C THR A 276 15.20 -1.96 -18.60
N THR A 277 13.90 -2.00 -18.84
CA THR A 277 13.25 -1.58 -20.12
C THR A 277 12.31 -0.43 -19.85
#